data_AF-C3K9Z6-F1
#
_entry.id   AF-C3K9Z6-F1
#
_cell.length_a   1.000
_cell.length_b   1.000
_cell.length_c   1.000
_cell.angle_alpha   90.00
_cell.angle_beta   90.00
_cell.angle_gamma   90.00
#
_symmetry.space_group_name_H-M   'P 1'
#
loop_
_entity.id
_entity.type
_entity.pdbx_description
1 polymer ?
#
loop_
_entity_poly.entity_id
_entity_poly.type
_entity_poly.pdbx_seq_one_letter_code
_entity_poly.pdbx_strand_id
1 'polypeptide(L)' 'MFAIKLPLILLGALLYLVVTGSWFIWIGPDLVGTGTTESLLYAFAGTSAWLLITFGLAVHIIKTARPTAGGGR' A
#
# COMPACT_ATOMS: atom_id res chain seq x y z
N MET A 1 -19.27 20.57 2.99
CA MET A 1 -18.96 19.13 3.17
C MET A 1 -17.47 18.88 2.88
N PHE A 2 -16.53 19.32 3.73
CA PHE A 2 -15.09 19.19 3.35
C PHE A 2 -14.04 19.30 4.48
N ALA A 3 -14.37 19.02 5.75
CA ALA A 3 -13.33 18.95 6.80
C ALA A 3 -12.81 17.52 7.04
N ILE A 4 -13.67 16.51 6.87
CA ILE A 4 -13.34 15.13 7.26
C ILE A 4 -12.58 14.33 6.18
N LYS A 5 -12.67 14.75 4.91
CA LYS A 5 -12.10 14.01 3.78
C LYS A 5 -10.57 14.08 3.73
N LEU A 6 -10.01 15.28 3.89
CA LEU A 6 -8.56 15.51 3.90
C LEU A 6 -7.84 14.70 5.01
N PRO A 7 -8.24 14.78 6.30
CA PRO A 7 -7.56 14.03 7.35
C PRO A 7 -7.70 12.52 7.18
N LEU A 8 -8.80 12.01 6.60
CA LEU A 8 -8.95 10.58 6.30
C LEU A 8 -7.95 10.09 5.25
N ILE A 9 -7.76 10.87 4.18
CA ILE A 9 -6.78 10.57 3.13
C ILE A 9 -5.36 10.62 3.70
N LEU A 10 -5.07 11.63 4.52
CA LEU A 10 -3.77 11.78 5.16
C LEU A 10 -3.48 10.62 6.14
N LEU A 11 -4.48 10.21 6.92
CA LEU A 11 -4.39 9.06 7.81
C LEU A 11 -4.14 7.77 7.02
N GLY A 12 -4.86 7.54 5.93
CA GLY A 12 -4.64 6.39 5.05
C GLY A 12 -3.23 6.37 4.46
N ALA A 13 -2.72 7.52 3.99
CA ALA A 13 -1.36 7.64 3.48
C ALA A 13 -0.30 7.39 4.56
N LEU A 14 -0.51 7.90 5.78
CA LEU A 14 0.37 7.67 6.91
C LEU A 14 0.41 6.20 7.31
N LEU A 15 -0.75 5.54 7.42
CA LEU A 15 -0.83 4.11 7.73
C LEU A 15 -0.12 3.27 6.68
N TYR A 16 -0.31 3.57 5.40
CA TYR A 16 0.40 2.90 4.31
C TYR A 16 1.92 3.07 4.40
N LEU A 17 2.40 4.29 4.72
CA LEU A 17 3.82 4.55 4.92
C LEU A 17 4.40 3.82 6.13
N VAL A 18 3.70 3.81 7.27
CA VAL A 18 4.15 3.11 8.48
C VAL A 18 4.25 1.62 8.21
N VAL A 19 3.21 1.01 7.63
CA VAL A 19 3.21 -0.43 7.29
C VAL A 19 4.35 -0.75 6.32
N THR A 20 4.56 0.09 5.30
CA THR A 20 5.65 -0.08 4.33
C THR A 20 7.02 0.03 5.02
N GLY A 21 7.23 1.05 5.84
CA GLY A 21 8.47 1.24 6.59
C GLY A 21 8.77 0.06 7.52
N SER A 22 7.78 -0.38 8.30
CA SER A 22 7.92 -1.56 9.18
C SER A 22 8.22 -2.83 8.40
N TRP A 23 7.62 -3.01 7.23
CA TRP A 23 7.87 -4.17 6.36
C TRP A 23 9.32 -4.20 5.87
N PHE A 24 9.86 -3.08 5.38
CA PHE A 24 11.21 -3.05 4.79
C PHE A 24 12.35 -2.88 5.79
N ILE A 25 12.10 -2.26 6.96
CA ILE A 25 13.15 -2.00 7.96
C ILE A 25 13.30 -3.17 8.94
N TRP A 26 12.20 -3.88 9.24
CA TRP A 26 12.18 -4.90 10.29
C TRP A 26 11.72 -6.26 9.77
N ILE A 27 10.46 -6.39 9.39
CA ILE A 27 9.83 -7.71 9.21
C ILE A 27 10.41 -8.46 8.01
N GLY A 28 10.55 -7.80 6.86
CA GLY A 28 11.13 -8.38 5.66
C GLY A 28 12.58 -8.85 5.88
N PRO A 29 13.50 -7.98 6.34
CA PRO A 29 14.87 -8.36 6.63
C PRO A 29 14.99 -9.49 7.66
N ASP A 30 14.18 -9.48 8.72
CA ASP A 30 14.18 -10.52 9.76
C ASP A 30 13.76 -11.89 9.22
N LEU A 31 12.67 -11.92 8.44
CA LEU A 31 12.19 -13.15 7.80
C LEU A 31 13.18 -13.73 6.78
N VAL A 32 13.85 -12.86 6.02
CA VAL A 32 14.89 -13.27 5.06
C VAL A 32 16.15 -13.73 5.79
N GLY A 33 16.57 -13.02 6.85
CA GLY A 33 17.76 -13.34 7.65
C GLY A 33 17.62 -14.64 8.44
N THR A 34 16.40 -15.00 8.85
CA THR A 34 16.11 -16.28 9.52
C THR A 34 16.40 -17.48 8.60
N GLY A 35 16.23 -17.33 7.28
CA GLY A 35 16.70 -18.31 6.29
C GLY A 35 15.96 -19.67 6.27
N THR A 36 14.86 -19.81 7.01
CA THR A 36 14.04 -21.03 6.99
C THR A 36 13.06 -21.04 5.82
N THR A 37 12.62 -22.21 5.37
CA THR A 37 11.62 -22.32 4.29
C THR A 37 10.32 -21.61 4.66
N GLU A 38 9.87 -21.74 5.91
CA GLU A 38 8.66 -21.07 6.40
C GLU A 38 8.82 -19.55 6.39
N SER A 39 9.93 -19.02 6.90
CA SER A 39 10.19 -17.58 6.92
C SER A 39 10.30 -16.98 5.51
N LEU A 40 10.89 -17.70 4.56
CA LEU A 40 10.94 -17.30 3.16
C LEU A 40 9.55 -17.27 2.50
N LEU A 41 8.68 -18.23 2.81
CA LEU A 41 7.30 -18.23 2.33
C LEU A 41 6.50 -17.05 2.90
N TYR A 42 6.68 -16.72 4.19
CA TYR A 42 6.07 -15.54 4.78
C TYR A 42 6.60 -14.23 4.19
N ALA A 43 7.91 -14.12 3.97
CA ALA A 43 8.53 -12.97 3.32
C ALA A 43 8.00 -12.77 1.89
N PHE A 44 7.87 -13.86 1.13
CA PHE A 44 7.31 -13.85 -0.22
C PHE A 44 5.83 -13.45 -0.23
N ALA A 45 5.01 -14.08 0.61
CA ALA A 45 3.58 -13.82 0.68
C ALA A 45 3.31 -12.37 1.11
N GLY A 46 4.03 -11.88 2.12
CA GLY A 46 3.86 -10.51 2.60
C GLY A 46 4.38 -9.46 1.61
N THR A 47 5.48 -9.72 0.91
CA THR A 47 5.95 -8.82 -0.17
C THR A 47 4.96 -8.80 -1.34
N SER A 48 4.39 -9.96 -1.69
CA SER A 48 3.35 -10.07 -2.72
C SER A 48 2.08 -9.33 -2.32
N ALA A 49 1.63 -9.47 -1.07
CA ALA A 49 0.49 -8.74 -0.53
C ALA A 49 0.74 -7.22 -0.55
N TRP A 50 1.92 -6.78 -0.13
CA TRP A 50 2.32 -5.37 -0.21
C TRP A 50 2.26 -4.83 -1.66
N LEU A 51 2.82 -5.56 -2.63
CA LEU A 51 2.75 -5.19 -4.05
C LEU A 51 1.30 -5.06 -4.56
N LEU A 52 0.42 -5.99 -4.20
CA LEU A 52 -0.99 -5.96 -4.60
C LEU A 52 -1.72 -4.75 -4.01
N ILE A 53 -1.47 -4.43 -2.75
CA ILE A 53 -2.03 -3.23 -2.08
C ILE A 53 -1.54 -1.96 -2.80
N THR A 54 -0.24 -1.86 -3.06
CA THR A 54 0.36 -0.72 -3.77
C THR A 54 -0.21 -0.55 -5.17
N PHE A 55 -0.34 -1.65 -5.90
CA PHE A 55 -0.93 -1.64 -7.24
C PHE A 55 -2.39 -1.20 -7.22
N GLY A 56 -3.20 -1.75 -6.31
CA GLY A 56 -4.59 -1.35 -6.12
C GLY A 56 -4.72 0.13 -5.79
N LEU A 57 -3.85 0.66 -4.92
CA LEU A 57 -3.78 2.07 -4.57
C LEU A 57 -3.43 2.94 -5.78
N ALA A 58 -2.42 2.56 -6.56
CA ALA A 58 -2.03 3.28 -7.78
C ALA A 58 -3.19 3.35 -8.80
N VAL A 59 -3.86 2.21 -9.04
CA VAL A 59 -5.04 2.16 -9.92
C VAL A 59 -6.17 3.05 -9.39
N HIS A 60 -6.41 3.03 -8.08
CA HIS A 60 -7.44 3.87 -7.46
C HIS A 60 -7.12 5.36 -7.66
N ILE A 61 -5.88 5.78 -7.41
CA ILE A 61 -5.44 7.17 -7.62
C ILE A 61 -5.61 7.57 -9.08
N ILE A 62 -5.16 6.76 -10.03
CA ILE A 62 -5.30 7.04 -11.48
C ILE A 62 -6.77 7.16 -11.88
N LYS A 63 -7.64 6.28 -11.37
CA LYS A 63 -9.08 6.35 -11.64
C LYS A 63 -9.72 7.60 -11.04
N THR A 64 -9.35 7.96 -9.82
CA THR A 64 -9.86 9.15 -9.13
C THR A 64 -9.35 10.44 -9.74
N ALA A 65 -8.12 10.46 -10.26
CA ALA A 65 -7.51 11.61 -10.92
C ALA A 65 -7.92 11.77 -12.39
N ARG A 66 -8.44 10.71 -13.03
CA ARG A 66 -8.91 10.80 -14.41
C ARG A 66 -10.12 11.74 -14.48
N PRO A 67 -10.09 12.77 -15.34
CA PRO A 67 -11.28 13.59 -15.58
C PRO A 67 -12.40 12.68 -16.10
N THR A 68 -13.62 12.86 -15.59
CA THR A 68 -14.79 12.13 -16.11
C THR A 68 -14.96 12.48 -17.59
N ALA A 69 -14.54 11.57 -18.48
CA ALA A 69 -14.83 11.65 -19.92
C ALA A 69 -16.32 11.39 -20.11
N GLY A 70 -17.14 12.42 -19.88
CA GLY A 70 -18.60 12.33 -19.87
C GLY A 70 -19.32 13.62 -19.51
N GLY A 71 -18.62 14.74 -19.33
CA GLY A 71 -19.22 16.07 -19.34
C GLY A 71 -19.44 16.54 -20.77
N GLY A 72 -20.39 15.92 -21.47
CA GLY A 72 -20.80 16.31 -22.82
C GLY A 72 -21.23 17.78 -22.85
N ARG A 73 -20.64 18.53 -23.77
CA ARG A 73 -21.24 19.69 -24.42
C ARG A 73 -21.07 19.50 -25.91
#